data_AF-A0A3D5RWY5-F1
#
_entry.id   AF-A0A3D5RWY5-F1
#
_cell.length_a   1.000
_cell.length_b   1.000
_cell.length_c   1.000
_cell.angle_alpha   90.00
_cell.angle_beta   90.00
_cell.angle_gamma   90.00
#
_symmetry.space_group_name_H-M   'P 1'
#
loop_
_entity.id
_entity.type
_entity.pdbx_description
1 polymer ?
#
loop_
_entity_poly.entity_id
_entity_poly.type
_entity_poly.pdbx_seq_one_letter_code
_entity_poly.pdbx_strand_id
1 'polypeptide(L)' 'MKRFEQLKELVDGLEADFAKFYDKQNSAAGTRVRKGMQDLKNIAQEIRIEVQDMKNKG' A
#
# COMPACT_ATOMS: atom_id res chain seq x y z
N MET A 1 13.92 8.88 -0.34
CA MET A 1 13.94 7.40 -0.44
C MET A 1 13.05 6.72 0.60
N LYS A 2 13.06 7.14 1.88
CA LYS A 2 12.22 6.57 2.94
C LYS A 2 10.73 6.33 2.58
N ARG A 3 10.06 7.32 1.96
CA ARG A 3 8.65 7.18 1.52
C ARG A 3 8.44 6.11 0.44
N PHE A 4 9.41 5.96 -0.47
CA PHE A 4 9.37 4.97 -1.53
C PHE A 4 9.59 3.56 -0.97
N GLU A 5 10.55 3.40 -0.06
CA GLU A 5 10.81 2.14 0.65
C GLU A 5 9.57 1.67 1.42
N GLN A 6 8.88 2.58 2.12
CA GLN A 6 7.64 2.27 2.84
C GLN A 6 6.53 1.74 1.91
N LEU A 7 6.34 2.33 0.73
CA LEU A 7 5.37 1.84 -0.25
C LEU A 7 5.75 0.45 -0.75
N LYS A 8 7.03 0.23 -1.05
CA LYS A 8 7.54 -1.05 -1.53
C LYS A 8 7.36 -2.16 -0.50
N GLU A 9 7.75 -1.93 0.74
CA GLU A 9 7.60 -2.91 1.83
C GLU A 9 6.14 -3.32 2.04
N LEU A 10 5.21 -2.37 1.93
CA LEU A 10 3.78 -2.66 2.06
C LEU A 10 3.27 -3.55 0.91
N VAL A 11 3.71 -3.31 -0.32
CA VAL A 11 3.32 -4.11 -1.48
C VAL A 11 3.94 -5.51 -1.41
N ASP A 12 5.25 -5.58 -1.14
CA ASP A 12 5.99 -6.85 -1.01
C ASP A 12 5.38 -7.72 0.10
N GLY A 13 4.98 -7.12 1.22
CA GLY A 13 4.35 -7.81 2.34
C GLY A 13 2.97 -8.44 2.03
N LEU A 14 2.31 -8.02 0.95
CA LEU A 14 1.00 -8.54 0.55
C LEU A 14 1.08 -9.64 -0.50
N GLU A 15 2.23 -9.88 -1.13
CA GLU A 15 2.40 -10.81 -2.26
C GLU A 15 1.82 -12.21 -1.97
N ALA A 16 2.16 -12.78 -0.80
CA ALA A 16 1.68 -14.10 -0.41
C ALA A 16 0.16 -14.17 -0.21
N ASP A 17 -0.46 -13.07 0.26
CA ASP A 17 -1.91 -13.00 0.42
C ASP A 17 -2.62 -12.74 -0.92
N PHE A 18 -1.99 -12.00 -1.84
CA PHE A 18 -2.44 -11.90 -3.22
C PHE A 18 -2.51 -13.27 -3.88
N ALA A 19 -1.41 -14.04 -3.88
CA ALA A 19 -1.39 -15.38 -4.46
C ALA A 19 -2.46 -16.30 -3.82
N LYS A 20 -2.56 -16.31 -2.49
CA LYS A 20 -3.60 -17.11 -1.79
C LYS A 20 -5.02 -16.69 -2.15
N PHE A 21 -5.29 -15.40 -2.33
CA PHE A 21 -6.62 -14.92 -2.66
C PHE A 21 -6.98 -15.19 -4.12
N TYR A 22 -6.13 -14.82 -5.08
CA TYR A 22 -6.43 -14.93 -6.51
C TYR A 22 -6.36 -16.38 -7.01
N ASP A 23 -5.40 -17.18 -6.55
CA ASP A 23 -5.21 -18.55 -7.05
C ASP A 23 -6.08 -19.57 -6.30
N LYS A 24 -6.30 -19.33 -5.00
CA LYS A 24 -6.96 -20.30 -4.11
C LYS A 24 -8.28 -19.81 -3.51
N GLN A 25 -8.77 -18.63 -3.93
CA GLN A 25 -10.01 -18.01 -3.43
C GLN A 25 -10.10 -17.95 -1.90
N ASN A 26 -8.96 -17.74 -1.22
CA ASN A 26 -8.91 -17.74 0.24
C ASN A 26 -9.52 -16.45 0.83
N SER A 27 -10.69 -16.54 1.45
CA SER A 27 -11.43 -15.39 2.00
C SER A 27 -10.67 -14.59 3.07
N ALA A 28 -9.88 -15.27 3.91
CA ALA A 28 -9.08 -14.60 4.94
C ALA A 28 -7.92 -13.80 4.34
N ALA A 29 -7.27 -14.35 3.31
CA ALA A 29 -6.27 -13.63 2.52
C ALA A 29 -6.90 -12.43 1.80
N GLY A 30 -8.10 -12.58 1.23
CA GLY A 30 -8.85 -11.47 0.63
C GLY A 30 -9.13 -10.33 1.61
N THR A 31 -9.44 -10.66 2.88
CA THR A 31 -9.62 -9.65 3.94
C THR A 31 -8.32 -8.90 4.23
N ARG A 32 -7.19 -9.61 4.28
CA ARG A 32 -5.86 -9.00 4.50
C ARG A 32 -5.41 -8.15 3.32
N VAL A 33 -5.56 -8.64 2.08
CA VAL A 33 -5.29 -7.85 0.86
C VAL A 33 -6.11 -6.56 0.87
N ARG A 34 -7.43 -6.64 1.12
CA ARG A 34 -8.28 -5.45 1.17
C ARG A 34 -7.81 -4.44 2.22
N LYS A 35 -7.45 -4.90 3.42
CA LYS A 35 -6.92 -4.02 4.47
C LYS A 35 -5.58 -3.39 4.06
N GLY A 36 -4.64 -4.18 3.56
CA GLY A 36 -3.35 -3.69 3.09
C GLY A 36 -3.47 -2.69 1.94
N MET A 37 -4.42 -2.88 1.03
CA MET A 37 -4.72 -1.90 -0.04
C MET A 37 -5.31 -0.60 0.51
N GLN A 38 -6.09 -0.66 1.59
CA GLN A 38 -6.59 0.54 2.26
C GLN A 38 -5.45 1.31 2.97
N ASP A 39 -4.48 0.60 3.54
CA ASP A 39 -3.29 1.22 4.13
C ASP A 39 -2.40 1.85 3.04
N LEU A 40 -2.24 1.17 1.89
CA LEU A 40 -1.49 1.67 0.73
C LEU A 40 -2.09 2.97 0.20
N LYS A 41 -3.42 3.02 0.06
CA LYS A 41 -4.15 4.23 -0.37
C LYS A 41 -3.84 5.41 0.54
N ASN A 42 -3.85 5.18 1.85
CA ASN A 42 -3.63 6.24 2.84
C ASN A 42 -2.19 6.76 2.77
N ILE A 43 -1.20 5.88 2.77
CA ILE A 43 0.22 6.28 2.67
C ILE A 43 0.51 7.00 1.36
N ALA A 44 -0.03 6.51 0.24
CA ALA A 44 0.12 7.19 -1.06
C ALA A 44 -0.48 8.60 -1.04
N GLN A 45 -1.63 8.77 -0.39
CA GLN A 45 -2.27 10.09 -0.25
C GLN A 45 -1.45 11.03 0.63
N GLU A 46 -0.90 10.54 1.75
CA GLU A 46 -0.01 11.33 2.62
C GLU A 46 1.22 11.81 1.86
N ILE A 47 1.88 10.93 1.10
CA ILE A 47 3.04 11.27 0.28
C ILE A 47 2.67 12.33 -0.76
N ARG A 48 1.52 12.19 -1.43
CA ARG A 48 1.04 13.17 -2.41
C ARG A 48 0.86 14.55 -1.77
N ILE A 49 0.23 14.62 -0.60
CA ILE A 49 0.01 15.87 0.12
C ILE A 49 1.35 16.49 0.52
N GLU A 50 2.27 15.70 1.08
CA GLU A 50 3.61 16.16 1.46
C GLU A 50 4.35 16.79 0.27
N VAL A 51 4.35 16.13 -0.89
CA VAL A 51 4.96 16.63 -2.12
C VAL A 51 4.31 17.94 -2.58
N GLN A 52 2.97 18.01 -2.54
CA GLN A 52 2.22 19.20 -2.93
C GLN A 52 2.52 20.39 -2.00
N ASP A 53 2.58 20.15 -0.70
CA ASP A 53 2.89 21.17 0.30
C ASP A 53 4.33 21.67 0.16
N MET A 54 5.29 20.78 -0.12
CA MET A 54 6.67 21.16 -0.42
C MET A 54 6.75 22.04 -1.67
N LYS A 55 6.00 21.70 -2.73
CA LYS A 55 5.93 22.51 -3.96
C LYS A 55 5.33 23.89 -3.69
N ASN A 56 4.27 23.98 -2.88
CA ASN A 56 3.56 25.22 -2.61
C ASN A 56 4.26 26.15 -1.60
N LYS A 57 5.26 25.65 -0.86
CA LYS A 57 6.09 26.41 0.08
C LYS A 57 7.35 27.02 -0.57
N GLY A 58 7.61 26.68 -1.83
CA GLY A 58 8.57 27.39 -2.70
C GLY A 58 7.87 28.44 -3.53
#